data_AF-A0A6A6C8A3-F1
#
_entry.id   AF-A0A6A6C8A3-F1
#
_cell.length_a   1.000
_cell.length_b   1.000
_cell.length_c   1.000
_cell.angle_alpha   90.00
_cell.angle_beta   90.00
_cell.angle_gamma   90.00
#
_symmetry.space_group_name_H-M   'P 1'
#
loop_
_entity.id
_entity.type
_entity.pdbx_description
1 polymer ?
#
loop_
_entity_poly.entity_id
_entity_poly.type
_entity_poly.pdbx_seq_one_letter_code
_entity_poly.pdbx_strand_id
1 'polypeptide(L)'
;MLQHVWISLMKSMQAHRAGVDPFTVADICQYRGSGLRELKNALPRAANDPYGIVLSCVMTMMTADLYSGGPWTTHLEASRRILVLNGGFKQCFDRIWPLRRILVNFIIVDVFSATMCSSRLIDDTCASMHAEYVDVLDDTDHDVFACSRPCPRQLIQAIARLNILRASLNHRSTNGDESLRLELTDLSDMIQEFDATKWAISVSDLGKTLPRKAEDCLEERDAMALSSYASCYHSATLLYFLLSCATPLTPQDKVRVHVACQTLSQHLRSLFDSAAVDTEGPLHTQLWKLLSWPIIIGMYVGIGFGIGEEEVEAHLERLRKMSTVFGSTDAADVTKFIYRVKAQRARRSATDWRWDDGFYTRCAFAL
;
A
#
# COMPACT_ATOMS: atom_id res chain seq x y z
N MET A 1 2.10 -4.13 -28.52
CA MET A 1 2.12 -3.32 -27.29
C MET A 1 1.89 -4.15 -26.06
N LEU A 2 0.69 -4.71 -25.87
CA LEU A 2 0.37 -5.55 -24.71
C LEU A 2 1.38 -6.68 -24.49
N GLN A 3 1.76 -7.40 -25.55
CA GLN A 3 2.70 -8.53 -25.42
C GLN A 3 4.04 -8.16 -24.78
N HIS A 4 4.74 -7.12 -25.27
CA HIS A 4 6.04 -6.72 -24.72
C HIS A 4 5.93 -6.22 -23.28
N VAL A 5 4.88 -5.47 -22.97
CA VAL A 5 4.61 -4.97 -21.61
C VAL A 5 4.30 -6.12 -20.65
N TRP A 6 3.47 -7.08 -21.06
CA TRP A 6 3.15 -8.26 -20.26
C TRP A 6 4.37 -9.16 -20.04
N ILE A 7 5.17 -9.42 -21.07
CA ILE A 7 6.41 -10.20 -20.92
C ILE A 7 7.38 -9.48 -19.98
N SER A 8 7.50 -8.15 -20.10
CA SER A 8 8.32 -7.35 -19.18
C SER A 8 7.85 -7.52 -17.73
N LEU A 9 6.55 -7.41 -17.45
CA LEU A 9 6.02 -7.64 -16.10
C LEU A 9 6.32 -9.06 -15.61
N MET A 10 5.98 -10.08 -16.40
CA MET A 10 6.15 -11.48 -15.99
C MET A 10 7.62 -11.80 -15.70
N LYS A 11 8.54 -11.34 -16.54
CA LYS A 11 9.97 -11.55 -16.33
C LYS A 11 10.51 -10.71 -15.16
N SER A 12 10.05 -9.47 -14.95
CA SER A 12 10.40 -8.68 -13.76
C SER A 12 9.94 -9.35 -12.48
N MET A 13 8.73 -9.91 -12.45
CA MET A 13 8.22 -10.68 -11.31
C MET A 13 9.04 -11.96 -11.06
N GLN A 14 9.44 -12.66 -12.12
CA GLN A 14 10.30 -13.84 -12.01
C GLN A 14 11.71 -13.50 -11.51
N ALA A 15 12.32 -12.45 -12.05
CA ALA A 15 13.64 -11.97 -11.62
C ALA A 15 13.61 -11.49 -10.17
N HIS A 16 12.57 -10.73 -9.80
CA HIS A 16 12.29 -10.35 -8.43
C HIS A 16 12.23 -11.58 -7.53
N ARG A 17 11.36 -12.56 -7.83
CA ARG A 17 11.27 -13.84 -7.07
C ARG A 17 12.61 -14.59 -6.95
N ALA A 18 13.48 -14.47 -7.95
CA ALA A 18 14.77 -15.13 -7.99
C ALA A 18 15.90 -14.35 -7.29
N GLY A 19 15.65 -13.15 -6.76
CA GLY A 19 16.70 -12.33 -6.13
C GLY A 19 17.66 -11.69 -7.14
N VAL A 20 17.26 -11.62 -8.40
CA VAL A 20 18.10 -11.12 -9.49
C VAL A 20 17.64 -9.72 -9.85
N ASP A 21 18.58 -8.76 -9.90
CA ASP A 21 18.30 -7.41 -10.39
C ASP A 21 17.75 -7.50 -11.83
N PRO A 22 16.48 -7.13 -12.08
CA PRO A 22 15.87 -7.28 -13.40
C PRO A 22 16.58 -6.44 -14.48
N PHE A 23 17.29 -5.38 -14.10
CA PHE A 23 18.04 -4.53 -15.04
C PHE A 23 19.35 -5.17 -15.53
N THR A 24 19.82 -6.24 -14.87
CA THR A 24 20.98 -7.02 -15.32
C THR A 24 20.61 -8.10 -16.34
N VAL A 25 19.32 -8.38 -16.51
CA VAL A 25 18.82 -9.41 -17.43
C VAL A 25 18.50 -8.78 -18.79
N ALA A 26 19.34 -9.04 -19.79
CA ALA A 26 19.25 -8.44 -21.12
C ALA A 26 17.85 -8.56 -21.76
N ASP A 27 17.22 -9.73 -21.64
CA ASP A 27 15.86 -9.98 -22.10
C ASP A 27 14.83 -9.01 -21.50
N ILE A 28 14.89 -8.78 -20.17
CA ILE A 28 13.95 -7.90 -19.47
C ILE A 28 14.11 -6.48 -20.00
N CYS A 29 15.35 -6.01 -20.09
CA CYS A 29 15.67 -4.69 -20.66
C CYS A 29 15.19 -4.54 -22.11
N GLN A 30 15.31 -5.59 -22.93
CA GLN A 30 14.84 -5.59 -24.30
C GLN A 30 13.30 -5.46 -24.37
N TYR A 31 12.56 -6.31 -23.66
CA TYR A 31 11.09 -6.27 -23.64
C TYR A 31 10.56 -4.97 -23.05
N ARG A 32 11.16 -4.50 -21.96
CA ARG A 32 10.85 -3.20 -21.34
C ARG A 32 11.07 -2.05 -22.32
N GLY A 33 12.22 -2.03 -23.00
CA GLY A 33 12.56 -1.00 -23.99
C GLY A 33 11.60 -0.99 -25.18
N SER A 34 11.22 -2.16 -25.70
CA SER A 34 10.23 -2.28 -26.77
C SER A 34 8.83 -1.85 -26.31
N GLY A 35 8.40 -2.27 -25.12
CA GLY A 35 7.13 -1.87 -24.52
C GLY A 35 7.03 -0.34 -24.36
N LEU A 36 8.09 0.31 -23.86
CA LEU A 36 8.15 1.77 -23.72
C LEU A 36 8.11 2.51 -25.06
N ARG A 37 8.80 2.01 -26.10
CA ARG A 37 8.73 2.61 -27.44
C ARG A 37 7.33 2.53 -28.03
N GLU A 38 6.67 1.39 -27.88
CA GLU A 38 5.31 1.20 -28.37
C GLU A 38 4.30 2.03 -27.60
N LEU A 39 4.46 2.13 -26.27
CA LEU A 39 3.67 3.00 -25.42
C LEU A 39 3.81 4.46 -25.85
N LYS A 40 5.04 4.95 -26.05
CA LYS A 40 5.30 6.31 -26.54
C LYS A 40 4.53 6.61 -27.83
N ASN A 41 4.49 5.67 -28.77
CA ASN A 41 3.77 5.82 -30.03
C ASN A 41 2.25 5.75 -29.86
N ALA A 42 1.75 5.07 -28.82
CA ALA A 42 0.33 4.92 -28.55
C ALA A 42 -0.26 6.03 -27.66
N LEU A 43 0.56 6.72 -26.85
CA LEU A 43 0.13 7.79 -25.94
C LEU A 43 -0.76 8.87 -26.57
N PRO A 44 -0.52 9.35 -27.82
CA PRO A 44 -1.40 10.33 -28.45
C PRO A 44 -2.86 9.88 -28.59
N ARG A 45 -3.12 8.56 -28.53
CA ARG A 45 -4.47 7.97 -28.62
C ARG A 45 -5.10 7.69 -27.26
N ALA A 46 -4.39 7.90 -26.15
CA ALA A 46 -4.82 7.49 -24.81
C ALA A 46 -6.12 8.17 -24.35
N ALA A 47 -6.39 9.40 -24.79
CA ALA A 47 -7.62 10.13 -24.46
C ALA A 47 -8.87 9.53 -25.15
N ASN A 48 -8.69 8.81 -26.25
CA ASN A 48 -9.76 8.24 -27.07
C ASN A 48 -9.64 6.71 -27.12
N ASP A 49 -9.13 6.09 -26.06
CA ASP A 49 -8.96 4.65 -25.98
C ASP A 49 -10.19 3.99 -25.32
N PRO A 50 -11.17 3.53 -26.12
CA PRO A 50 -12.44 3.03 -25.57
C PRO A 50 -12.26 1.78 -24.71
N TYR A 51 -11.16 1.04 -24.91
CA TYR A 51 -10.88 -0.22 -24.22
C TYR A 51 -9.83 -0.07 -23.11
N GLY A 52 -9.26 1.13 -22.92
CA GLY A 52 -8.23 1.39 -21.91
C GLY A 52 -6.94 0.59 -22.11
N ILE A 53 -6.62 0.15 -23.32
CA ILE A 53 -5.42 -0.63 -23.63
C ILE A 53 -4.15 0.14 -23.24
N VAL A 54 -4.03 1.40 -23.61
CA VAL A 54 -2.88 2.26 -23.27
C VAL A 54 -2.78 2.42 -21.76
N LEU A 55 -3.90 2.72 -21.09
CA LEU A 55 -3.94 2.83 -19.63
C LEU A 55 -3.48 1.54 -18.95
N SER A 56 -4.02 0.40 -19.39
CA SER A 56 -3.63 -0.91 -18.86
C SER A 56 -2.13 -1.16 -19.03
N CYS A 57 -1.57 -0.85 -20.19
CA CYS A 57 -0.13 -1.01 -20.43
C CYS A 57 0.72 -0.09 -19.53
N VAL A 58 0.30 1.16 -19.30
CA VAL A 58 1.01 2.07 -18.39
C VAL A 58 0.97 1.52 -16.96
N MET A 59 -0.19 1.06 -16.47
CA MET A 59 -0.32 0.48 -15.13
C MET A 59 0.42 -0.86 -14.98
N THR A 60 0.47 -1.68 -16.03
CA THR A 60 1.27 -2.90 -16.05
C THR A 60 2.77 -2.58 -15.99
N MET A 61 3.24 -1.57 -16.72
CA MET A 61 4.63 -1.10 -16.62
C MET A 61 4.94 -0.50 -15.25
N MET A 62 4.02 0.25 -14.64
CA MET A 62 4.14 0.70 -13.25
C MET A 62 4.39 -0.46 -12.32
N THR A 63 3.60 -1.53 -12.45
CA THR A 63 3.73 -2.75 -11.62
C THR A 63 5.06 -3.46 -11.88
N ALA A 64 5.51 -3.53 -13.13
CA ALA A 64 6.80 -4.13 -13.47
C ALA A 64 7.98 -3.33 -12.86
N ASP A 65 7.93 -2.00 -12.97
CA ASP A 65 8.96 -1.12 -12.42
C ASP A 65 8.92 -1.08 -10.89
N LEU A 66 7.76 -1.28 -10.27
CA LEU A 66 7.62 -1.51 -8.84
C LEU A 66 8.45 -2.74 -8.41
N TYR A 67 8.28 -3.88 -9.09
CA TYR A 67 9.07 -5.09 -8.78
C TYR A 67 10.57 -4.97 -9.07
N SER A 68 10.96 -4.13 -10.02
CA SER A 68 12.37 -3.99 -10.41
C SER A 68 13.10 -2.82 -9.75
N GLY A 69 12.43 -1.97 -8.96
CA GLY A 69 13.01 -0.70 -8.48
C GLY A 69 13.18 0.35 -9.59
N GLY A 70 12.40 0.26 -10.67
CA GLY A 70 12.36 1.21 -11.77
C GLY A 70 11.59 2.51 -11.47
N PRO A 71 11.47 3.42 -12.46
CA PRO A 71 10.82 4.74 -12.32
C PRO A 71 9.28 4.69 -12.28
N TRP A 72 8.72 3.86 -11.40
CA TRP A 72 7.28 3.59 -11.30
C TRP A 72 6.43 4.85 -11.05
N THR A 73 6.95 5.87 -10.37
CA THR A 73 6.24 7.13 -10.10
C THR A 73 5.88 7.88 -11.38
N THR A 74 6.68 7.75 -12.44
CA THR A 74 6.39 8.34 -13.76
C THR A 74 5.18 7.65 -14.39
N HIS A 75 5.06 6.34 -14.21
CA HIS A 75 3.92 5.56 -14.70
C HIS A 75 2.65 5.82 -13.89
N LEU A 76 2.77 6.01 -12.57
CA LEU A 76 1.66 6.44 -11.71
C LEU A 76 1.07 7.77 -12.22
N GLU A 77 1.93 8.77 -12.40
CA GLU A 77 1.52 10.11 -12.85
C GLU A 77 0.94 10.08 -14.28
N ALA A 78 1.55 9.33 -15.19
CA ALA A 78 1.01 9.14 -16.53
C ALA A 78 -0.38 8.49 -16.50
N SER A 79 -0.59 7.49 -15.62
CA SER A 79 -1.89 6.85 -15.45
C SER A 79 -2.95 7.83 -14.96
N ARG A 80 -2.62 8.68 -13.97
CA ARG A 80 -3.54 9.72 -13.48
C ARG A 80 -3.95 10.67 -14.59
N ARG A 81 -2.99 11.17 -15.38
CA ARG A 81 -3.31 12.07 -16.51
C ARG A 81 -4.20 11.41 -17.54
N ILE A 82 -3.96 10.14 -17.88
CA ILE A 82 -4.81 9.40 -18.82
C ILE A 82 -6.21 9.22 -18.24
N LEU A 83 -6.36 8.92 -16.95
CA LEU A 83 -7.65 8.82 -16.26
C LEU A 83 -8.42 10.14 -16.33
N VAL A 84 -7.77 11.28 -16.02
CA VAL A 84 -8.38 12.61 -16.14
C VAL A 84 -8.83 12.89 -17.57
N LEU A 85 -8.00 12.58 -18.57
CA LEU A 85 -8.34 12.75 -19.98
C LEU A 85 -9.53 11.88 -20.43
N ASN A 86 -9.78 10.77 -19.74
CA ASN A 86 -10.91 9.88 -19.99
C ASN A 86 -12.13 10.18 -19.08
N GLY A 87 -12.13 11.37 -18.43
CA GLY A 87 -13.24 11.89 -17.65
C GLY A 87 -13.29 11.44 -16.18
N GLY A 88 -12.16 10.96 -15.65
CA GLY A 88 -11.98 10.63 -14.24
C GLY A 88 -11.80 9.14 -13.98
N PHE A 89 -11.44 8.81 -12.74
CA PHE A 89 -11.24 7.44 -12.31
C PHE A 89 -12.56 6.66 -12.31
N LYS A 90 -13.61 7.22 -11.69
CA LYS A 90 -14.93 6.58 -11.59
C LYS A 90 -15.50 6.23 -12.95
N GLN A 91 -15.46 7.17 -13.90
CA GLN A 91 -15.93 6.94 -15.26
C GLN A 91 -15.14 5.83 -15.96
N CYS A 92 -13.82 5.78 -15.79
CA CYS A 92 -13.00 4.69 -16.34
C CYS A 92 -13.31 3.35 -15.69
N PHE A 93 -13.54 3.33 -14.38
CA PHE A 93 -13.86 2.13 -13.62
C PHE A 93 -15.19 1.50 -14.08
N ASP A 94 -16.22 2.33 -14.24
CA ASP A 94 -17.55 1.89 -14.69
C ASP A 94 -17.55 1.45 -16.16
N ARG A 95 -16.81 2.15 -17.01
CA ARG A 95 -16.78 1.90 -18.46
C ARG A 95 -15.92 0.69 -18.83
N ILE A 96 -14.79 0.49 -18.17
CA ILE A 96 -13.75 -0.45 -18.62
C ILE A 96 -13.69 -1.67 -17.69
N TRP A 97 -14.79 -2.43 -17.66
CA TRP A 97 -14.94 -3.63 -16.84
C TRP A 97 -13.73 -4.60 -16.86
N PRO A 98 -13.10 -4.91 -18.01
CA PRO A 98 -11.96 -5.83 -18.03
C PRO A 98 -10.73 -5.37 -17.25
N LEU A 99 -10.64 -4.07 -16.93
CA LEU A 99 -9.53 -3.47 -16.20
C LEU A 99 -9.79 -3.31 -14.70
N ARG A 100 -10.96 -3.66 -14.17
CA ARG A 100 -11.32 -3.45 -12.75
C ARG A 100 -10.21 -3.86 -11.78
N ARG A 101 -9.66 -5.06 -11.93
CA ARG A 101 -8.56 -5.55 -11.04
C ARG A 101 -7.28 -4.73 -11.17
N ILE A 102 -6.92 -4.31 -12.38
CA ILE A 102 -5.75 -3.46 -12.60
C ILE A 102 -5.98 -2.08 -11.99
N LEU A 103 -7.19 -1.54 -12.11
CA LEU A 103 -7.60 -0.27 -11.49
C LEU A 103 -7.59 -0.37 -9.96
N VAL A 104 -8.08 -1.46 -9.37
CA VAL A 104 -8.01 -1.67 -7.91
C VAL A 104 -6.55 -1.78 -7.44
N ASN A 105 -5.70 -2.51 -8.14
CA ASN A 105 -4.26 -2.53 -7.83
C ASN A 105 -3.64 -1.14 -7.94
N PHE A 106 -4.06 -0.33 -8.91
CA PHE A 106 -3.65 1.06 -9.02
C PHE A 106 -4.10 1.91 -7.83
N ILE A 107 -5.35 1.76 -7.34
CA ILE A 107 -5.83 2.41 -6.10
C ILE A 107 -4.88 2.05 -4.95
N ILE A 108 -4.59 0.77 -4.75
CA ILE A 108 -3.71 0.30 -3.66
C ILE A 108 -2.33 0.96 -3.77
N VAL A 109 -1.69 0.91 -4.94
CA VAL A 109 -0.37 1.53 -5.14
C VAL A 109 -0.43 3.04 -4.87
N ASP A 110 -1.44 3.72 -5.38
CA ASP A 110 -1.55 5.16 -5.25
C ASP A 110 -1.78 5.58 -3.78
N VAL A 111 -2.78 4.99 -3.13
CA VAL A 111 -3.17 5.28 -1.74
C VAL A 111 -2.03 4.98 -0.76
N PHE A 112 -1.40 3.81 -0.87
CA PHE A 112 -0.34 3.43 0.05
C PHE A 112 0.96 4.19 -0.21
N SER A 113 1.29 4.50 -1.47
CA SER A 113 2.47 5.33 -1.74
C SER A 113 2.32 6.77 -1.24
N ALA A 114 1.09 7.28 -1.18
CA ALA A 114 0.81 8.57 -0.59
C ALA A 114 1.02 8.60 0.93
N THR A 115 0.89 7.49 1.67
CA THR A 115 1.21 7.51 3.12
C THR A 115 2.69 7.82 3.37
N MET A 116 3.56 7.41 2.45
CA MET A 116 5.02 7.57 2.50
C MET A 116 5.53 8.68 1.56
N CYS A 117 4.78 9.77 1.46
CA CYS A 117 5.20 11.00 0.80
C CYS A 117 4.95 12.20 1.71
N SER A 118 5.61 13.33 1.46
CA SER A 118 5.20 14.58 2.11
C SER A 118 3.82 14.97 1.58
N SER A 119 2.95 15.46 2.48
CA SER A 119 1.64 16.03 2.14
C SER A 119 1.72 17.13 1.08
N ARG A 120 2.84 17.85 0.97
CA ARG A 120 3.08 18.87 -0.07
C ARG A 120 3.17 18.28 -1.49
N LEU A 121 3.39 16.98 -1.60
CA LEU A 121 3.43 16.23 -2.87
C LEU A 121 2.08 15.56 -3.19
N ILE A 122 1.06 15.76 -2.35
CA ILE A 122 -0.32 15.39 -2.63
C ILE A 122 -1.01 16.65 -3.17
N ASP A 123 -1.04 16.77 -4.48
CA ASP A 123 -1.73 17.88 -5.15
C ASP A 123 -3.25 17.65 -5.25
N ASP A 124 -3.97 18.66 -5.72
CA ASP A 124 -5.43 18.63 -5.88
C ASP A 124 -5.89 17.49 -6.81
N THR A 125 -5.06 17.12 -7.80
CA THR A 125 -5.37 16.00 -8.70
C THR A 125 -5.32 14.67 -7.94
N CYS A 126 -4.28 14.45 -7.15
CA CYS A 126 -4.15 13.28 -6.29
C CYS A 126 -5.29 13.21 -5.26
N ALA A 127 -5.62 14.34 -4.62
CA ALA A 127 -6.69 14.41 -3.62
C ALA A 127 -8.07 14.13 -4.25
N SER A 128 -8.37 14.73 -5.42
CA SER A 128 -9.60 14.48 -6.17
C SER A 128 -9.72 13.00 -6.56
N MET A 129 -8.64 12.39 -7.03
CA MET A 129 -8.66 10.96 -7.35
C MET A 129 -8.90 10.08 -6.13
N HIS A 130 -8.29 10.39 -4.99
CA HIS A 130 -8.54 9.65 -3.76
C HIS A 130 -10.00 9.74 -3.32
N ALA A 131 -10.67 10.87 -3.56
CA ALA A 131 -12.10 11.01 -3.31
C ALA A 131 -12.91 10.07 -4.22
N GLU A 132 -12.58 10.00 -5.51
CA GLU A 132 -13.20 9.04 -6.43
C GLU A 132 -12.93 7.58 -6.04
N TYR A 133 -11.75 7.25 -5.50
CA TYR A 133 -11.44 5.90 -5.04
C TYR A 133 -12.36 5.47 -3.90
N VAL A 134 -12.65 6.38 -2.96
CA VAL A 134 -13.53 6.11 -1.81
C VAL A 134 -14.91 5.67 -2.30
N ASP A 135 -15.48 6.40 -3.27
CA ASP A 135 -16.80 6.10 -3.86
C ASP A 135 -16.83 4.77 -4.61
N VAL A 136 -15.72 4.41 -5.27
CA VAL A 136 -15.66 3.21 -6.10
C VAL A 136 -15.43 1.95 -5.27
N LEU A 137 -14.74 2.05 -4.13
CA LEU A 137 -14.32 0.89 -3.35
C LEU A 137 -15.49 0.13 -2.69
N ASP A 138 -16.68 0.71 -2.58
CA ASP A 138 -17.81 0.11 -1.87
C ASP A 138 -18.24 -1.25 -2.41
N ASP A 139 -18.06 -1.51 -3.72
CA ASP A 139 -18.46 -2.75 -4.40
C ASP A 139 -17.26 -3.54 -4.96
N THR A 140 -16.11 -3.50 -4.28
CA THR A 140 -14.84 -4.06 -4.79
C THR A 140 -14.21 -5.14 -3.94
N ASP A 141 -14.89 -5.68 -2.93
CA ASP A 141 -14.31 -6.67 -2.01
C ASP A 141 -13.69 -7.89 -2.75
N HIS A 142 -14.36 -8.40 -3.79
CA HIS A 142 -13.81 -9.47 -4.64
C HIS A 142 -12.56 -9.03 -5.42
N ASP A 143 -12.54 -7.82 -5.96
CA ASP A 143 -11.43 -7.31 -6.77
C ASP A 143 -10.22 -6.99 -5.88
N VAL A 144 -10.44 -6.42 -4.69
CA VAL A 144 -9.41 -6.15 -3.69
C VAL A 144 -8.78 -7.44 -3.20
N PHE A 145 -9.59 -8.47 -2.94
CA PHE A 145 -9.07 -9.78 -2.54
C PHE A 145 -8.28 -10.48 -3.67
N ALA A 146 -8.69 -10.28 -4.93
CA ALA A 146 -8.00 -10.83 -6.09
C ALA A 146 -6.70 -10.08 -6.45
N CYS A 147 -6.43 -8.93 -5.82
CA CYS A 147 -5.16 -8.23 -5.98
C CYS A 147 -4.03 -8.95 -5.25
N SER A 148 -2.79 -8.65 -5.62
CA SER A 148 -1.61 -9.23 -4.95
C SER A 148 -1.48 -8.85 -3.48
N ARG A 149 -2.32 -7.93 -2.96
CA ARG A 149 -2.29 -7.37 -1.60
C ARG A 149 -3.72 -7.15 -1.09
N PRO A 150 -4.32 -8.17 -0.46
CA PRO A 150 -5.67 -8.08 0.05
C PRO A 150 -5.67 -7.22 1.31
N CYS A 151 -5.84 -5.90 1.20
CA CYS A 151 -6.07 -5.04 2.36
C CYS A 151 -7.59 -4.87 2.58
N PRO A 152 -8.11 -4.85 3.82
CA PRO A 152 -9.53 -4.57 4.05
C PRO A 152 -9.97 -3.26 3.41
N ARG A 153 -11.01 -3.26 2.57
CA ARG A 153 -11.42 -2.09 1.79
C ARG A 153 -11.70 -0.86 2.65
N GLN A 154 -12.32 -1.06 3.82
CA GLN A 154 -12.63 0.02 4.78
C GLN A 154 -11.36 0.74 5.23
N LEU A 155 -10.26 0.01 5.42
CA LEU A 155 -8.97 0.60 5.78
C LEU A 155 -8.34 1.32 4.58
N ILE A 156 -8.48 0.80 3.35
CA ILE A 156 -8.04 1.52 2.13
C ILE A 156 -8.80 2.85 2.00
N GLN A 157 -10.12 2.84 2.19
CA GLN A 157 -10.96 4.03 2.16
C GLN A 157 -10.54 5.02 3.25
N ALA A 158 -10.30 4.55 4.48
CA ALA A 158 -9.80 5.37 5.57
C ALA A 158 -8.45 6.01 5.21
N ILE A 159 -7.48 5.25 4.70
CA ILE A 159 -6.17 5.76 4.29
C ILE A 159 -6.29 6.78 3.15
N ALA A 160 -7.16 6.54 2.17
CA ALA A 160 -7.43 7.49 1.09
C ALA A 160 -7.95 8.83 1.62
N ARG A 161 -8.93 8.80 2.52
CA ARG A 161 -9.46 10.00 3.19
C ARG A 161 -8.42 10.69 4.07
N LEU A 162 -7.59 9.93 4.80
CA LEU A 162 -6.47 10.47 5.57
C LEU A 162 -5.47 11.21 4.68
N ASN A 163 -5.15 10.66 3.51
CA ASN A 163 -4.24 11.32 2.56
C ASN A 163 -4.82 12.65 2.05
N ILE A 164 -6.12 12.72 1.77
CA ILE A 164 -6.83 13.95 1.39
C ILE A 164 -6.76 14.96 2.53
N LEU A 165 -7.10 14.52 3.74
CA LEU A 165 -7.10 15.38 4.92
C LEU A 165 -5.70 15.95 5.18
N ARG A 166 -4.68 15.09 5.14
CA ARG A 166 -3.28 15.48 5.34
C ARG A 166 -2.81 16.50 4.31
N ALA A 167 -3.26 16.40 3.05
CA ALA A 167 -2.98 17.42 2.04
C ALA A 167 -3.64 18.77 2.38
N SER A 168 -4.91 18.74 2.82
CA SER A 168 -5.67 19.94 3.17
C SER A 168 -5.16 20.68 4.41
N LEU A 169 -4.55 19.96 5.37
CA LEU A 169 -3.98 20.54 6.59
C LEU A 169 -2.85 21.54 6.31
N ASN A 170 -2.22 21.50 5.12
CA ASN A 170 -1.25 22.52 4.72
C ASN A 170 -1.88 23.89 4.42
N HIS A 171 -3.17 23.91 4.12
CA HIS A 171 -3.89 25.09 3.63
C HIS A 171 -4.99 25.55 4.59
N ARG A 172 -5.40 24.73 5.56
CA ARG A 172 -6.42 25.05 6.57
C ARG A 172 -5.78 25.56 7.86
N SER A 173 -6.40 26.57 8.48
CA SER A 173 -6.08 26.96 9.86
C SER A 173 -6.71 25.93 10.80
N THR A 174 -5.90 25.24 11.59
CA THR A 174 -6.36 24.19 12.52
C THR A 174 -7.13 24.74 13.73
N ASN A 175 -7.08 26.06 13.98
CA ASN A 175 -7.73 26.68 15.13
C ASN A 175 -9.18 27.06 14.80
N GLY A 176 -10.14 26.33 15.39
CA GLY A 176 -11.56 26.67 15.36
C GLY A 176 -12.36 26.16 14.16
N ASP A 177 -11.77 25.30 13.32
CA ASP A 177 -12.48 24.66 12.21
C ASP A 177 -13.28 23.45 12.70
N GLU A 178 -14.56 23.67 13.02
CA GLU A 178 -15.47 22.61 13.44
C GLU A 178 -15.69 21.55 12.34
N SER A 179 -15.59 21.91 11.05
CA SER A 179 -15.67 20.93 9.95
C SER A 179 -14.50 19.96 10.01
N LEU A 180 -13.28 20.48 10.21
CA LEU A 180 -12.09 19.64 10.36
C LEU A 180 -12.20 18.70 11.58
N ARG A 181 -12.77 19.17 12.69
CA ARG A 181 -12.98 18.34 13.88
C ARG A 181 -13.96 17.19 13.61
N LEU A 182 -15.07 17.48 12.93
CA LEU A 182 -16.04 16.47 12.52
C LEU A 182 -15.40 15.44 11.56
N GLU A 183 -14.66 15.89 10.54
CA GLU A 183 -13.95 15.00 9.61
C GLU A 183 -12.94 14.08 10.32
N LEU A 184 -12.20 14.60 11.31
CA LEU A 184 -11.28 13.81 12.14
C LEU A 184 -12.00 12.80 13.03
N THR A 185 -13.14 13.18 13.62
CA THR A 185 -13.98 12.29 14.43
C THR A 185 -14.55 11.17 13.58
N ASP A 186 -15.18 11.49 12.44
CA ASP A 186 -15.74 10.51 11.51
C ASP A 186 -14.67 9.51 11.03
N LEU A 187 -13.45 9.97 10.77
CA LEU A 187 -12.33 9.10 10.40
C LEU A 187 -11.84 8.24 11.56
N SER A 188 -11.76 8.80 12.76
CA SER A 188 -11.42 8.01 13.96
C SER A 188 -12.45 6.90 14.17
N ASP A 189 -13.73 7.21 14.06
CA ASP A 189 -14.82 6.26 14.26
C ASP A 189 -14.80 5.18 13.18
N MET A 190 -14.64 5.56 11.89
CA MET A 190 -14.48 4.61 10.79
C MET A 190 -13.31 3.63 11.01
N ILE A 191 -12.18 4.10 11.54
CA ILE A 191 -11.02 3.23 11.82
C ILE A 191 -11.34 2.32 13.00
N GLN A 192 -11.87 2.86 14.09
CA GLN A 192 -12.13 2.11 15.33
C GLN A 192 -13.25 1.08 15.20
N GLU A 193 -14.25 1.33 14.36
CA GLU A 193 -15.36 0.41 14.09
C GLU A 193 -14.94 -0.79 13.21
N PHE A 194 -13.75 -0.76 12.61
CA PHE A 194 -13.25 -1.87 11.82
C PHE A 194 -13.06 -3.13 12.68
N ASP A 195 -13.74 -4.20 12.29
CA ASP A 195 -13.69 -5.50 12.98
C ASP A 195 -12.90 -6.51 12.13
N ALA A 196 -11.65 -6.74 12.53
CA ALA A 196 -10.73 -7.67 11.87
C ALA A 196 -11.27 -9.11 11.83
N THR A 197 -12.03 -9.52 12.84
CA THR A 197 -12.58 -10.89 12.93
C THR A 197 -13.76 -11.04 11.97
N LYS A 198 -14.68 -10.07 11.95
CA LYS A 198 -15.79 -10.07 10.96
C LYS A 198 -15.25 -10.03 9.53
N TRP A 199 -14.23 -9.20 9.28
CA TRP A 199 -13.57 -9.17 7.97
C TRP A 199 -12.99 -10.54 7.60
N ALA A 200 -12.24 -11.17 8.50
CA ALA A 200 -11.64 -12.49 8.24
C ALA A 200 -12.69 -13.58 7.94
N ILE A 201 -13.82 -13.57 8.63
CA ILE A 201 -14.96 -14.46 8.37
C ILE A 201 -15.52 -14.19 6.96
N SER A 202 -15.77 -12.92 6.62
CA SER A 202 -16.32 -12.55 5.30
C SER A 202 -15.43 -12.99 4.14
N VAL A 203 -14.11 -12.84 4.28
CA VAL A 203 -13.12 -13.31 3.30
C VAL A 203 -13.15 -14.82 3.19
N SER A 204 -13.30 -15.50 4.33
CA SER A 204 -13.36 -16.95 4.36
C SER A 204 -14.59 -17.49 3.63
N ASP A 205 -15.72 -16.82 3.79
CA ASP A 205 -16.95 -17.16 3.08
C ASP A 205 -16.86 -16.84 1.58
N LEU A 206 -16.21 -15.74 1.21
CA LEU A 206 -15.90 -15.40 -0.18
C LEU A 206 -15.08 -16.50 -0.86
N GLY A 207 -14.07 -17.02 -0.17
CA GLY A 207 -13.21 -18.11 -0.63
C GLY A 207 -13.95 -19.41 -0.92
N LYS A 208 -15.07 -19.68 -0.23
CA LYS A 208 -15.92 -20.86 -0.45
C LYS A 208 -16.75 -20.77 -1.74
N THR A 209 -17.01 -19.56 -2.24
CA THR A 209 -17.81 -19.33 -3.47
C THR A 209 -17.00 -19.44 -4.76
N LEU A 210 -15.67 -19.45 -4.67
CA LEU A 210 -14.77 -19.69 -5.79
C LEU A 210 -14.64 -21.22 -6.02
N PRO A 211 -14.56 -21.70 -7.28
CA PRO A 211 -14.41 -23.13 -7.56
C PRO A 211 -13.03 -23.60 -7.07
N ARG A 212 -12.96 -24.04 -5.81
CA ARG A 212 -11.82 -24.75 -5.22
C ARG A 212 -12.01 -26.25 -5.40
N LYS A 213 -10.90 -26.99 -5.48
CA LYS A 213 -10.92 -28.44 -5.25
C LYS A 213 -11.47 -28.68 -3.84
N ALA A 214 -12.30 -29.70 -3.67
CA ALA A 214 -13.12 -29.96 -2.47
C ALA A 214 -12.34 -30.22 -1.16
N GLU A 215 -11.01 -30.06 -1.15
CA GLU A 215 -10.12 -30.29 0.00
C GLU A 215 -9.68 -28.98 0.71
N ASP A 216 -9.94 -27.80 0.14
CA ASP A 216 -9.49 -26.50 0.68
C ASP A 216 -10.58 -25.72 1.45
N CYS A 217 -11.18 -26.36 2.46
CA CYS A 217 -11.94 -25.62 3.47
C CYS A 217 -10.96 -24.78 4.30
N LEU A 218 -11.17 -23.46 4.38
CA LEU A 218 -10.38 -22.61 5.28
C LEU A 218 -10.59 -23.09 6.72
N GLU A 219 -9.51 -23.56 7.34
CA GLU A 219 -9.55 -24.04 8.72
C GLU A 219 -9.71 -22.86 9.69
N GLU A 220 -10.12 -23.14 10.93
CA GLU A 220 -10.19 -22.13 12.01
C GLU A 220 -8.85 -21.37 12.19
N ARG A 221 -7.73 -22.04 11.90
CA ARG A 221 -6.39 -21.44 11.88
C ARG A 221 -6.21 -20.39 10.80
N ASP A 222 -6.81 -20.57 9.62
CA ASP A 222 -6.76 -19.57 8.55
C ASP A 222 -7.56 -18.32 8.92
N ALA A 223 -8.72 -18.48 9.57
CA ALA A 223 -9.52 -17.35 10.04
C ALA A 223 -8.79 -16.52 11.11
N MET A 224 -8.10 -17.17 12.06
CA MET A 224 -7.29 -16.48 13.07
C MET A 224 -6.10 -15.74 12.45
N ALA A 225 -5.44 -16.34 11.45
CA ALA A 225 -4.33 -15.70 10.76
C ALA A 225 -4.80 -14.51 9.90
N LEU A 226 -5.95 -14.64 9.22
CA LEU A 226 -6.59 -13.54 8.49
C LEU A 226 -7.00 -12.39 9.44
N SER A 227 -7.54 -12.72 10.61
CA SER A 227 -7.88 -11.72 11.63
C SER A 227 -6.62 -11.00 12.13
N SER A 228 -5.56 -11.73 12.45
CA SER A 228 -4.27 -11.13 12.84
C SER A 228 -3.67 -10.27 11.73
N TYR A 229 -3.78 -10.71 10.49
CA TYR A 229 -3.35 -9.96 9.31
C TYR A 229 -4.11 -8.63 9.19
N ALA A 230 -5.44 -8.66 9.30
CA ALA A 230 -6.26 -7.46 9.29
C ALA A 230 -5.96 -6.53 10.49
N SER A 231 -5.69 -7.08 11.68
CA SER A 231 -5.29 -6.32 12.86
C SER A 231 -3.95 -5.60 12.70
N CYS A 232 -3.01 -6.16 11.91
CA CYS A 232 -1.78 -5.45 11.54
C CYS A 232 -2.09 -4.20 10.71
N TYR A 233 -2.93 -4.33 9.67
CA TYR A 233 -3.34 -3.18 8.84
C TYR A 233 -4.14 -2.15 9.63
N HIS A 234 -5.03 -2.60 10.50
CA HIS A 234 -5.82 -1.71 11.37
C HIS A 234 -4.92 -0.90 12.30
N SER A 235 -4.01 -1.57 13.04
CA SER A 235 -3.06 -0.90 13.94
C SER A 235 -2.17 0.09 13.19
N ALA A 236 -1.64 -0.29 12.03
CA ALA A 236 -0.82 0.59 11.21
C ALA A 236 -1.61 1.80 10.66
N THR A 237 -2.88 1.62 10.29
CA THR A 237 -3.78 2.72 9.87
C THR A 237 -4.05 3.68 11.02
N LEU A 238 -4.31 3.16 12.22
CA LEU A 238 -4.52 3.97 13.42
C LEU A 238 -3.25 4.78 13.78
N LEU A 239 -2.07 4.16 13.72
CA LEU A 239 -0.79 4.86 13.89
C LEU A 239 -0.62 5.98 12.87
N TYR A 240 -0.90 5.69 11.61
CA TYR A 240 -0.83 6.68 10.54
C TYR A 240 -1.79 7.86 10.80
N PHE A 241 -3.04 7.60 11.17
CA PHE A 241 -4.02 8.63 11.51
C PHE A 241 -3.54 9.55 12.64
N LEU A 242 -3.18 8.95 13.79
CA LEU A 242 -2.81 9.70 14.99
C LEU A 242 -1.57 10.56 14.74
N LEU A 243 -0.58 10.04 14.03
CA LEU A 243 0.71 10.73 13.87
C LEU A 243 0.76 11.68 12.67
N SER A 244 -0.13 11.53 11.70
CA SER A 244 -0.18 12.41 10.52
C SER A 244 -1.21 13.53 10.61
N CYS A 245 -2.31 13.33 11.34
CA CYS A 245 -3.44 14.27 11.37
C CYS A 245 -3.77 14.78 12.78
N ALA A 246 -3.52 14.02 13.85
CA ALA A 246 -3.85 14.41 15.23
C ALA A 246 -2.70 15.11 15.98
N THR A 247 -1.92 15.95 15.29
CA THR A 247 -0.80 16.69 15.91
C THR A 247 -1.20 18.12 16.27
N PRO A 248 -0.93 18.61 17.51
CA PRO A 248 -0.18 17.92 18.57
C PRO A 248 -1.00 16.83 19.30
N LEU A 249 -0.35 15.72 19.61
CA LEU A 249 -0.98 14.58 20.28
C LEU A 249 -1.43 14.94 21.70
N THR A 250 -2.69 14.61 22.03
CA THR A 250 -3.17 14.68 23.41
C THR A 250 -2.55 13.55 24.26
N PRO A 251 -2.63 13.63 25.61
CA PRO A 251 -2.22 12.51 26.46
C PRO A 251 -2.94 11.20 26.13
N GLN A 252 -4.21 11.27 25.76
CA GLN A 252 -5.00 10.11 25.36
C GLN A 252 -4.51 9.54 24.02
N ASP A 253 -4.15 10.39 23.06
CA ASP A 253 -3.60 9.93 21.78
C ASP A 253 -2.25 9.24 21.97
N LYS A 254 -1.40 9.71 22.89
CA LYS A 254 -0.14 9.01 23.22
C LYS A 254 -0.38 7.59 23.73
N VAL A 255 -1.39 7.39 24.57
CA VAL A 255 -1.79 6.05 25.03
C VAL A 255 -2.27 5.21 23.85
N ARG A 256 -3.13 5.76 22.99
CA ARG A 256 -3.61 5.07 21.77
C ARG A 256 -2.49 4.67 20.84
N VAL A 257 -1.49 5.54 20.61
CA VAL A 257 -0.31 5.24 19.80
C VAL A 257 0.48 4.08 20.40
N HIS A 258 0.72 4.10 21.72
CA HIS A 258 1.45 3.02 22.38
C HIS A 258 0.73 1.67 22.27
N VAL A 259 -0.58 1.66 22.52
CA VAL A 259 -1.42 0.45 22.37
C VAL A 259 -1.38 -0.05 20.92
N ALA A 260 -1.54 0.84 19.93
CA ALA A 260 -1.51 0.45 18.52
C ALA A 260 -0.14 -0.13 18.10
N CYS A 261 0.98 0.43 18.59
CA CYS A 261 2.32 -0.15 18.38
C CYS A 261 2.44 -1.55 18.98
N GLN A 262 2.00 -1.74 20.23
CA GLN A 262 2.06 -3.04 20.90
C GLN A 262 1.20 -4.09 20.18
N THR A 263 -0.03 -3.74 19.81
CA THR A 263 -0.93 -4.61 19.06
C THR A 263 -0.34 -4.99 17.70
N LEU A 264 0.22 -4.03 16.97
CA LEU A 264 0.92 -4.30 15.70
C LEU A 264 2.07 -5.29 15.90
N SER A 265 2.96 -5.04 16.85
CA SER A 265 4.12 -5.91 17.12
C SER A 265 3.70 -7.31 17.59
N GLN A 266 2.61 -7.43 18.34
CA GLN A 266 2.06 -8.72 18.78
C GLN A 266 1.54 -9.55 17.60
N HIS A 267 0.71 -8.97 16.72
CA HIS A 267 0.18 -9.69 15.56
C HIS A 267 1.26 -9.99 14.53
N LEU A 268 2.22 -9.09 14.32
CA LEU A 268 3.39 -9.37 13.48
C LEU A 268 4.20 -10.56 14.02
N ARG A 269 4.45 -10.62 15.33
CA ARG A 269 5.11 -11.80 15.94
C ARG A 269 4.33 -13.08 15.67
N SER A 270 3.04 -13.10 15.99
CA SER A 270 2.18 -14.27 15.81
C SER A 270 2.19 -14.82 14.37
N LEU A 271 2.14 -13.93 13.36
CA LEU A 271 2.15 -14.32 11.95
C LEU A 271 3.52 -14.83 11.48
N PHE A 272 4.61 -14.22 11.96
CA PHE A 272 5.97 -14.64 11.59
C PHE A 272 6.44 -15.91 12.32
N ASP A 273 5.99 -16.12 13.57
CA ASP A 273 6.26 -17.36 14.31
C ASP A 273 5.55 -18.55 13.64
N SER A 274 4.32 -18.33 13.17
CA SER A 274 3.56 -19.33 12.39
C SER A 274 4.21 -19.63 11.02
N ALA A 275 4.93 -18.67 10.44
CA ALA A 275 5.61 -18.80 9.16
C ALA A 275 6.92 -19.61 9.21
N ALA A 276 7.46 -19.90 10.39
CA ALA A 276 8.73 -20.61 10.54
C ALA A 276 8.64 -22.13 10.23
N VAL A 277 7.42 -22.66 10.10
CA VAL A 277 7.17 -24.10 10.02
C VAL A 277 7.00 -24.61 8.57
N ASP A 278 6.54 -23.77 7.64
CA ASP A 278 6.36 -24.16 6.23
C ASP A 278 6.35 -22.93 5.30
N THR A 279 7.15 -22.94 4.22
CA THR A 279 7.29 -21.81 3.29
C THR A 279 6.38 -21.91 2.05
N GLU A 280 5.91 -23.12 1.76
CA GLU A 280 4.95 -23.46 0.70
C GLU A 280 3.60 -23.95 1.27
N GLY A 281 3.43 -23.84 2.59
CA GLY A 281 2.27 -24.30 3.33
C GLY A 281 0.97 -23.52 3.08
N PRO A 282 -0.11 -23.87 3.80
CA PRO A 282 -1.46 -23.28 3.70
C PRO A 282 -1.48 -21.75 3.91
N LEU A 283 -2.57 -21.09 3.49
CA LEU A 283 -2.71 -19.62 3.44
C LEU A 283 -2.20 -18.90 4.71
N HIS A 284 -2.54 -19.38 5.91
CA HIS A 284 -2.08 -18.80 7.17
C HIS A 284 -0.54 -18.69 7.31
N THR A 285 0.20 -19.62 6.71
CA THR A 285 1.69 -19.61 6.70
C THR A 285 2.27 -18.65 5.67
N GLN A 286 1.43 -18.03 4.85
CA GLN A 286 1.86 -17.15 3.75
C GLN A 286 1.45 -15.69 3.94
N LEU A 287 0.53 -15.35 4.85
CA LEU A 287 0.04 -13.97 5.02
C LEU A 287 1.12 -12.97 5.44
N TRP A 288 2.16 -13.41 6.14
CA TRP A 288 3.30 -12.58 6.54
C TRP A 288 4.00 -11.91 5.34
N LYS A 289 3.90 -12.53 4.17
CA LYS A 289 4.42 -12.06 2.90
C LYS A 289 3.79 -10.75 2.42
N LEU A 290 2.62 -10.40 2.95
CA LEU A 290 1.78 -9.28 2.51
C LEU A 290 1.73 -8.15 3.55
N LEU A 291 2.69 -8.14 4.49
CA LEU A 291 2.77 -7.22 5.63
C LEU A 291 3.87 -6.17 5.48
N SER A 292 4.37 -5.91 4.27
CA SER A 292 5.43 -4.92 4.04
C SER A 292 5.05 -3.54 4.56
N TRP A 293 3.86 -3.04 4.21
CA TRP A 293 3.41 -1.72 4.67
C TRP A 293 3.23 -1.63 6.21
N PRO A 294 2.49 -2.53 6.90
CA PRO A 294 2.40 -2.48 8.36
C PRO A 294 3.75 -2.51 9.08
N ILE A 295 4.70 -3.34 8.62
CA ILE A 295 6.04 -3.41 9.22
C ILE A 295 6.77 -2.07 9.09
N ILE A 296 6.67 -1.43 7.93
CA ILE A 296 7.35 -0.16 7.66
C ILE A 296 6.74 0.99 8.45
N ILE A 297 5.42 1.00 8.61
CA ILE A 297 4.76 1.94 9.53
C ILE A 297 5.31 1.76 10.94
N GLY A 298 5.35 0.52 11.46
CA GLY A 298 5.90 0.22 12.79
C GLY A 298 7.33 0.74 12.97
N MET A 299 8.23 0.45 12.02
CA MET A 299 9.61 0.95 12.07
C MET A 299 9.71 2.48 11.96
N TYR A 300 8.93 3.10 11.08
CA TYR A 300 8.93 4.54 10.91
C TYR A 300 8.48 5.25 12.19
N VAL A 301 7.46 4.70 12.87
CA VAL A 301 7.00 5.19 14.17
C VAL A 301 8.06 5.01 15.25
N GLY A 302 8.66 3.82 15.33
CA GLY A 302 9.75 3.52 16.26
C GLY A 302 10.90 4.51 16.18
N ILE A 303 11.35 4.83 14.97
CA ILE A 303 12.48 5.73 14.75
C ILE A 303 12.08 7.19 14.82
N GLY A 304 11.05 7.59 14.10
CA GLY A 304 10.64 8.98 13.97
C GLY A 304 10.12 9.55 15.29
N PHE A 305 9.33 8.76 16.01
CA PHE A 305 8.64 9.20 17.22
C PHE A 305 9.22 8.59 18.50
N GLY A 306 10.16 7.64 18.40
CA GLY A 306 10.79 7.01 19.57
C GLY A 306 9.86 6.05 20.33
N ILE A 307 8.85 5.49 19.66
CA ILE A 307 7.83 4.64 20.29
C ILE A 307 7.97 3.21 19.77
N GLY A 308 8.45 2.30 20.63
CA GLY A 308 8.74 0.93 20.21
C GLY A 308 10.05 0.81 19.44
N GLU A 309 11.05 1.64 19.75
CA GLU A 309 12.36 1.62 19.08
C GLU A 309 13.04 0.24 19.23
N GLU A 310 12.79 -0.46 20.33
CA GLU A 310 13.27 -1.80 20.61
C GLU A 310 12.79 -2.86 19.59
N GLU A 311 11.65 -2.65 18.94
CA GLU A 311 11.08 -3.58 17.94
C GLU A 311 11.61 -3.32 16.52
N VAL A 312 12.30 -2.20 16.28
CA VAL A 312 12.76 -1.78 14.95
C VAL A 312 13.70 -2.81 14.32
N GLU A 313 14.69 -3.31 15.08
CA GLU A 313 15.62 -4.32 14.57
C GLU A 313 14.92 -5.65 14.28
N ALA A 314 13.95 -6.03 15.12
CA ALA A 314 13.14 -7.22 14.88
C ALA A 314 12.26 -7.07 13.63
N HIS A 315 11.75 -5.87 13.35
CA HIS A 315 11.01 -5.56 12.11
C HIS A 315 11.91 -5.56 10.87
N LEU A 316 13.12 -5.02 10.97
CA LEU A 316 14.12 -5.09 9.89
C LEU A 316 14.46 -6.54 9.56
N GLU A 317 14.64 -7.38 10.57
CA GLU A 317 14.94 -8.80 10.35
C GLU A 317 13.76 -9.54 9.67
N ARG A 318 12.53 -9.23 10.05
CA ARG A 318 11.32 -9.75 9.38
C ARG A 318 11.26 -9.34 7.92
N LEU A 319 11.60 -8.09 7.59
CA LEU A 319 11.67 -7.63 6.19
C LEU A 319 12.81 -8.29 5.41
N ARG A 320 13.99 -8.50 6.04
CA ARG A 320 15.07 -9.27 5.40
C ARG A 320 14.62 -10.69 5.10
N LYS A 321 13.93 -11.35 6.04
CA LYS A 321 13.33 -12.68 5.81
C LYS A 321 12.29 -12.68 4.69
N MET A 322 11.48 -11.63 4.57
CA MET A 322 10.59 -11.46 3.41
C MET A 322 11.39 -11.33 2.11
N SER A 323 12.38 -10.45 2.10
CA SER A 323 13.23 -10.20 0.92
C SER A 323 14.01 -11.45 0.49
N THR A 324 14.50 -12.30 1.40
CA THR A 324 15.16 -13.55 1.04
C THR A 324 14.21 -14.56 0.40
N VAL A 325 12.96 -14.65 0.89
CA VAL A 325 11.93 -15.53 0.31
C VAL A 325 11.38 -15.00 -1.01
N PHE A 326 11.36 -13.68 -1.20
CA PHE A 326 10.84 -13.03 -2.39
C PHE A 326 11.88 -12.60 -3.41
N GLY A 327 13.16 -12.75 -3.09
CA GLY A 327 14.25 -12.13 -3.84
C GLY A 327 14.11 -10.61 -3.98
N SER A 328 13.37 -9.95 -3.07
CA SER A 328 13.05 -8.53 -3.24
C SER A 328 14.23 -7.64 -2.89
N THR A 329 14.43 -6.55 -3.66
CA THR A 329 15.34 -5.46 -3.29
C THR A 329 14.76 -4.55 -2.20
N ASP A 330 13.48 -4.75 -1.84
CA ASP A 330 12.74 -3.87 -0.93
C ASP A 330 13.38 -3.78 0.45
N ALA A 331 13.90 -4.88 1.00
CA ALA A 331 14.55 -4.83 2.31
C ALA A 331 15.80 -3.94 2.30
N ALA A 332 16.57 -3.90 1.20
CA ALA A 332 17.74 -3.04 1.10
C ALA A 332 17.32 -1.56 1.01
N ASP A 333 16.29 -1.25 0.22
CA ASP A 333 15.83 0.13 0.05
C ASP A 333 15.07 0.65 1.27
N VAL A 334 14.28 -0.20 1.93
CA VAL A 334 13.68 0.09 3.24
C VAL A 334 14.77 0.29 4.29
N THR A 335 15.80 -0.56 4.33
CA THR A 335 16.91 -0.40 5.27
C THR A 335 17.62 0.95 5.07
N LYS A 336 17.93 1.32 3.82
CA LYS A 336 18.50 2.65 3.49
C LYS A 336 17.57 3.78 3.92
N PHE A 337 16.27 3.66 3.64
CA PHE A 337 15.25 4.63 4.03
C PHE A 337 15.22 4.82 5.55
N ILE A 338 15.18 3.73 6.30
CA ILE A 338 15.16 3.70 7.77
C ILE A 338 16.41 4.36 8.35
N TYR A 339 17.61 4.03 7.85
CA TYR A 339 18.84 4.68 8.32
C TYR A 339 18.86 6.18 8.00
N ARG A 340 18.32 6.59 6.86
CA ARG A 340 18.19 8.01 6.51
C ARG A 340 17.25 8.73 7.48
N VAL A 341 16.09 8.15 7.79
CA VAL A 341 15.14 8.70 8.78
C VAL A 341 15.81 8.80 10.15
N LYS A 342 16.53 7.76 10.60
CA LYS A 342 17.28 7.77 11.86
C LYS A 342 18.31 8.90 11.91
N ALA A 343 19.09 9.07 10.84
CA ALA A 343 20.09 10.14 10.74
C ALA A 343 19.44 11.55 10.74
N GLN A 344 18.28 11.72 10.12
CA GLN A 344 17.53 12.98 10.13
C GLN A 344 16.96 13.27 11.50
N ARG A 345 16.38 12.25 12.14
CA ARG A 345 15.78 12.36 13.47
C ARG A 345 16.81 12.74 14.53
N ALA A 346 18.03 12.21 14.44
CA ALA A 346 19.14 12.54 15.35
C ALA A 346 19.56 14.03 15.29
N ARG A 347 19.20 14.75 14.21
CA ARG A 347 19.49 16.18 14.04
C ARG A 347 18.37 17.09 14.56
N ARG A 348 17.24 16.52 15.02
CA ARG A 348 16.06 17.27 15.46
C ARG A 348 15.74 16.98 16.92
N SER A 349 15.10 17.94 17.59
CA SER A 349 14.55 17.71 18.92
C SER A 349 13.44 16.65 18.86
N ALA A 350 13.18 15.97 19.98
CA ALA A 350 12.18 14.91 20.02
C ALA A 350 10.75 15.38 19.81
N THR A 351 10.48 16.65 20.06
CA THR A 351 9.16 17.26 19.97
C THR A 351 8.86 17.85 18.59
N ASP A 352 9.86 17.97 17.71
CA ASP A 352 9.75 18.66 16.42
C ASP A 352 9.56 17.72 15.23
N TRP A 353 9.46 16.40 15.45
CA TRP A 353 9.26 15.43 14.38
C TRP A 353 7.79 15.34 13.96
N ARG A 354 7.51 15.56 12.69
CA ARG A 354 6.20 15.38 12.05
C ARG A 354 6.23 14.21 11.09
N TRP A 355 5.06 13.66 10.78
CA TRP A 355 4.95 12.54 9.82
C TRP A 355 5.68 12.81 8.51
N ASP A 356 5.56 14.02 7.96
CA ASP A 356 6.15 14.38 6.67
C ASP A 356 7.68 14.48 6.64
N ASP A 357 8.34 14.60 7.79
CA ASP A 357 9.77 14.93 7.85
C ASP A 357 10.69 13.83 7.31
N GLY A 358 10.21 12.58 7.28
CA GLY A 358 10.93 11.45 6.71
C GLY A 358 10.87 11.35 5.18
N PHE A 359 10.04 12.17 4.53
CA PHE A 359 9.65 11.98 3.13
C PHE A 359 9.97 13.20 2.25
N TYR A 360 11.04 13.08 1.45
CA TYR A 360 11.43 14.09 0.44
C TYR A 360 10.90 13.73 -0.96
N THR A 361 10.66 12.43 -1.16
CA THR A 361 10.15 11.84 -2.39
C THR A 361 9.05 10.86 -2.02
N ARG A 362 8.15 10.58 -2.96
CA ARG A 362 7.16 9.52 -2.80
C ARG A 362 7.86 8.16 -2.78
N CYS A 363 7.66 7.39 -1.72
CA CYS A 363 8.11 6.01 -1.62
C CYS A 363 6.92 5.06 -1.79
N ALA A 364 7.11 3.93 -2.47
CA ALA A 364 6.18 2.82 -2.44
C ALA A 364 6.93 1.62 -1.88
N PHE A 365 6.59 1.25 -0.65
CA PHE A 365 7.06 0.00 -0.06
C PHE A 365 5.90 -0.99 0.15
N ALA A 366 4.78 -0.69 -0.49
CA ALA A 366 3.57 -1.51 -0.47
C ALA A 366 3.68 -2.60 -1.53
N LEU A 367 4.86 -3.21 -1.69
CA LEU A 367 5.05 -4.34 -2.59
C LEU A 367 5.11 -5.66 -1.86
#